data_AF-A0A1F9AXF7-F1
#
_entry.id   AF-A0A1F9AXF7-F1
#
_cell.length_a   1.000
_cell.length_b   1.000
_cell.length_c   1.000
_cell.angle_alpha   90.00
_cell.angle_beta   90.00
_cell.angle_gamma   90.00
#
_symmetry.space_group_name_H-M   'P 1'
#
loop_
_entity.id
_entity.type
_entity.pdbx_description
1 polymer ?
#
loop_
_entity_poly.entity_id
_entity_poly.type
_entity_poly.pdbx_seq_one_letter_code
_entity_poly.pdbx_strand_id
1 'polypeptide(L)'
;MILKHQGVPLDDAEFFNFRSTLTKVFVYDGFCEEHILWQKAPVGTTWSYVEADGDEIESTILAIENVTVPAGTFTGCLKIQHRCTNCPGSADWIEWVKLGFFMVKWVDNWDDNPPVTYRLTKWTD
;
A
#
# COMPACT_ATOMS: atom_id res chain seq x y z
N MET A 1 7.06 -6.40 15.43
CA MET A 1 8.06 -5.29 15.44
C MET A 1 7.28 -4.01 15.21
N ILE A 2 7.21 -3.12 16.20
CA ILE A 2 6.50 -1.84 16.05
C ILE A 2 7.57 -0.82 15.65
N LEU A 3 7.52 -0.33 14.40
CA LEU A 3 8.37 0.76 13.94
C LEU A 3 7.78 2.07 14.47
N LYS A 4 8.40 2.68 15.49
CA LYS A 4 8.08 4.04 15.91
C LYS A 4 8.98 5.01 15.15
N HIS A 5 8.41 5.86 14.31
CA HIS A 5 9.10 7.04 13.80
C HIS A 5 8.86 8.21 14.77
N GLN A 6 9.93 8.77 15.33
CA GLN A 6 9.86 10.03 16.10
C GLN A 6 10.36 11.17 15.23
N GLY A 7 9.56 12.23 15.08
CA GLY A 7 10.08 13.52 14.58
C GLY A 7 9.21 14.32 13.61
N VAL A 8 7.97 13.91 13.28
CA VAL A 8 7.11 14.70 12.38
C VAL A 8 6.20 15.62 13.21
N PRO A 9 6.07 16.92 12.86
CA PRO A 9 5.14 17.86 13.49
C PRO A 9 3.70 17.33 13.49
N LEU A 10 2.98 17.59 14.58
CA LEU A 10 1.67 17.00 14.91
C LEU A 10 0.48 17.44 14.04
N ASP A 11 0.69 18.28 13.02
CA ASP A 11 -0.39 18.67 12.11
C ASP A 11 -0.60 17.65 10.97
N ASP A 12 0.39 16.81 10.67
CA ASP A 12 0.33 15.73 9.66
C ASP A 12 1.10 14.49 10.14
N ALA A 13 1.07 14.21 11.44
CA ALA A 13 1.64 12.97 11.97
C ALA A 13 0.70 11.80 11.69
N GLU A 14 0.69 11.31 10.45
CA GLU A 14 0.08 10.03 10.10
C GLU A 14 0.85 8.93 10.86
N PHE A 15 0.38 8.61 12.07
CA PHE A 15 0.89 7.49 12.83
C PHE A 15 0.38 6.20 12.19
N PHE A 16 1.06 5.75 11.14
CA PHE A 16 0.80 4.47 10.54
C PHE A 16 1.25 3.35 11.47
N ASN A 17 0.35 2.88 12.33
CA ASN A 17 0.60 1.68 13.10
C ASN A 17 0.24 0.48 12.23
N PHE A 18 1.24 -0.30 11.86
CA PHE A 18 1.04 -1.51 11.07
C PHE A 18 1.04 -2.75 11.96
N ARG A 19 0.11 -3.67 11.68
CA ARG A 19 0.14 -5.04 12.19
C ARG A 19 0.20 -5.99 11.01
N SER A 20 1.04 -7.01 11.08
CA SER A 20 1.13 -8.04 10.06
C SER A 20 0.82 -9.41 10.63
N THR A 21 0.20 -10.25 9.80
CA THR A 21 0.11 -11.70 9.99
C THR A 21 0.86 -12.39 8.84
N LEU A 22 0.86 -13.72 8.80
CA LEU A 22 1.41 -14.48 7.67
C LEU A 22 0.70 -14.17 6.34
N THR A 23 -0.54 -13.67 6.38
CA THR A 23 -1.38 -13.52 5.19
C THR A 23 -1.96 -12.13 5.00
N LYS A 24 -1.78 -11.19 5.93
CA LYS A 24 -2.39 -9.85 5.86
C LYS A 24 -1.49 -8.80 6.51
N VAL A 25 -1.52 -7.58 5.98
CA VAL A 25 -1.06 -6.39 6.68
C VAL A 25 -2.26 -5.49 6.93
N PHE A 26 -2.32 -4.99 8.14
CA PHE A 26 -3.31 -4.06 8.63
C PHE A 26 -2.64 -2.71 8.86
N VAL A 27 -3.33 -1.65 8.50
CA VAL A 27 -3.01 -0.28 8.89
C VAL A 27 -4.05 0.16 9.91
N TYR A 28 -3.60 0.85 10.94
CA TYR A 28 -4.45 1.44 11.96
C TYR A 28 -4.53 2.95 11.71
N ASP A 29 -5.75 3.46 11.60
CA ASP A 29 -6.04 4.83 11.18
C ASP A 29 -5.93 5.88 12.31
N GLY A 30 -5.59 5.44 13.52
CA GLY A 30 -5.51 6.32 14.69
C GLY A 30 -6.80 6.38 15.52
N PHE A 31 -7.94 5.92 15.00
CA PHE A 31 -9.27 6.04 15.58
C PHE A 31 -9.89 4.71 16.01
N CYS A 32 -9.05 3.78 16.47
CA CYS A 32 -9.44 2.44 16.93
C CYS A 32 -9.88 1.48 15.82
N GLU A 33 -9.72 1.82 14.54
CA GLU A 33 -10.05 0.92 13.43
C GLU A 33 -8.78 0.39 12.73
N GLU A 34 -8.81 -0.91 12.40
CA GLU A 34 -7.78 -1.58 11.61
C GLU A 34 -8.34 -1.91 10.23
N HIS A 35 -7.67 -1.41 9.19
CA HIS A 35 -8.02 -1.64 7.79
C HIS A 35 -7.03 -2.60 7.15
N ILE A 36 -7.49 -3.42 6.19
CA ILE A 36 -6.59 -4.32 5.44
C ILE A 36 -5.90 -3.49 4.36
N LEU A 37 -4.60 -3.28 4.51
CA LEU A 37 -3.78 -2.64 3.47
C LEU A 37 -3.50 -3.62 2.32
N TRP A 38 -3.12 -4.86 2.65
CA TRP A 38 -3.03 -5.95 1.68
C TRP A 38 -3.27 -7.31 2.31
N GLN A 39 -3.65 -8.28 1.48
CA GLN A 39 -3.82 -9.67 1.87
C GLN A 39 -3.31 -10.64 0.80
N LYS A 40 -2.81 -11.79 1.25
CA LYS A 40 -2.55 -12.96 0.40
C LYS A 40 -3.89 -13.57 0.00
N ALA A 41 -4.31 -13.31 -1.23
CA ALA A 41 -5.51 -13.87 -1.82
C ALA A 41 -5.33 -14.11 -3.34
N PRO A 42 -6.25 -14.84 -3.99
CA PRO A 42 -6.21 -15.01 -5.45
C PRO A 42 -6.34 -13.68 -6.20
N VAL A 43 -5.84 -13.65 -7.44
CA VAL A 43 -6.11 -12.57 -8.40
C VAL A 43 -7.62 -12.37 -8.57
N GLY A 44 -8.06 -11.13 -8.64
CA GLY A 44 -9.47 -10.73 -8.69
C GLY A 44 -10.13 -10.57 -7.31
N THR A 45 -9.40 -10.81 -6.22
CA THR A 45 -9.92 -10.49 -4.87
C THR A 45 -9.97 -8.99 -4.68
N THR A 46 -11.13 -8.49 -4.25
CA THR A 46 -11.37 -7.08 -3.91
C THR A 46 -11.71 -6.93 -2.43
N TRP A 47 -11.32 -5.82 -1.82
CA TRP A 47 -11.77 -5.37 -0.51
C TRP A 47 -11.85 -3.85 -0.48
N SER A 48 -12.59 -3.32 0.48
CA SER A 48 -12.72 -1.87 0.66
C SER A 48 -12.56 -1.50 2.12
N TYR A 49 -12.15 -0.27 2.37
CA TYR A 49 -12.11 0.34 3.70
C TYR A 49 -12.39 1.84 3.58
N VAL A 50 -12.65 2.49 4.72
CA VAL A 50 -12.86 3.93 4.78
C VAL A 50 -11.74 4.50 5.64
N GLU A 51 -11.03 5.50 5.12
CA GLU A 51 -9.99 6.21 5.84
C GLU A 51 -10.59 7.18 6.86
N ALA A 52 -9.76 7.67 7.79
CA ALA A 52 -10.21 8.50 8.91
C ALA A 52 -10.80 9.86 8.45
N ASP A 53 -10.36 10.36 7.30
CA ASP A 53 -10.87 11.57 6.66
C ASP A 53 -12.16 11.34 5.84
N GLY A 54 -12.58 10.08 5.71
CA GLY A 54 -13.80 9.68 5.02
C GLY A 54 -13.59 9.17 3.60
N ASP A 55 -12.35 9.06 3.13
CA ASP A 55 -12.06 8.54 1.78
C ASP A 55 -12.36 7.03 1.71
N GLU A 56 -13.13 6.63 0.70
CA GLU A 56 -13.54 5.25 0.47
C GLU A 56 -12.55 4.59 -0.48
N ILE A 57 -11.72 3.68 0.03
CA ILE A 57 -10.69 3.01 -0.78
C ILE A 57 -11.17 1.62 -1.18
N GLU A 58 -11.26 1.36 -2.47
CA GLU A 58 -11.42 0.02 -3.06
C GLU A 58 -10.06 -0.50 -3.53
N SER A 59 -9.76 -1.75 -3.20
CA SER A 59 -8.47 -2.39 -3.51
C SER A 59 -8.67 -3.74 -4.19
N THR A 60 -7.96 -4.01 -5.30
CA THR A 60 -8.07 -5.26 -6.06
C THR A 60 -6.70 -5.84 -6.42
N ILE A 61 -6.52 -7.15 -6.21
CA ILE A 61 -5.33 -7.87 -6.71
C ILE A 61 -5.51 -8.10 -8.21
N LEU A 62 -4.75 -7.37 -9.02
CA LEU A 62 -4.80 -7.46 -10.48
C LEU A 62 -3.96 -8.61 -11.04
N ALA A 63 -2.81 -8.90 -10.41
CA ALA A 63 -1.88 -9.91 -10.90
C ALA A 63 -0.92 -10.37 -9.81
N ILE A 64 -0.24 -11.49 -10.09
CA ILE A 64 0.95 -11.93 -9.37
C ILE A 64 2.09 -11.94 -10.39
N GLU A 65 3.12 -11.11 -10.20
CA GLU A 65 4.18 -10.95 -11.18
C GLU A 65 5.58 -10.80 -10.56
N ASN A 66 6.60 -10.98 -11.39
CA ASN A 66 7.99 -10.73 -11.01
C ASN A 66 8.31 -9.27 -11.28
N VAL A 67 8.85 -8.58 -10.28
CA VAL A 67 9.13 -7.14 -10.33
C VAL A 67 10.63 -6.93 -10.22
N THR A 68 11.21 -6.21 -11.18
CA THR A 68 12.61 -5.80 -11.13
C THR A 68 12.70 -4.31 -10.82
N VAL A 69 13.43 -3.98 -9.76
CA VAL A 69 13.72 -2.63 -9.28
C VAL A 69 15.23 -2.51 -9.00
N PRO A 70 15.80 -1.32 -8.73
CA PRO A 70 17.24 -1.21 -8.50
C PRO A 70 17.75 -2.06 -7.32
N ALA A 71 16.90 -2.31 -6.32
CA ALA A 71 17.19 -3.22 -5.21
C ALA A 71 17.26 -4.72 -5.60
N GLY A 72 16.89 -5.09 -6.83
CA GLY A 72 16.91 -6.46 -7.33
C GLY A 72 15.57 -6.92 -7.94
N THR A 73 15.48 -8.23 -8.19
CA THR A 73 14.26 -8.87 -8.72
C THR A 73 13.51 -9.60 -7.61
N PHE A 74 12.25 -9.24 -7.42
CA PHE A 74 11.33 -9.83 -6.45
C PHE A 74 10.29 -10.68 -7.18
N THR A 75 10.27 -11.98 -6.88
CA THR A 75 9.35 -12.92 -7.53
C THR A 75 8.02 -13.03 -6.80
N GLY A 76 6.93 -13.22 -7.54
CA GLY A 76 5.59 -13.44 -6.96
C GLY A 76 5.09 -12.27 -6.12
N CYS A 77 5.27 -11.03 -6.59
CA CYS A 77 4.70 -9.84 -5.97
C CYS A 77 3.22 -9.74 -6.33
N LEU A 78 2.40 -9.36 -5.35
CA LEU A 78 1.01 -8.96 -5.58
C LEU A 78 1.01 -7.58 -6.25
N LYS A 79 0.39 -7.46 -7.42
CA LYS A 79 0.05 -6.17 -8.02
C LYS A 79 -1.35 -5.79 -7.57
N ILE A 80 -1.45 -4.75 -6.75
CA ILE A 80 -2.70 -4.29 -6.14
C ILE A 80 -3.02 -2.92 -6.72
N GLN A 81 -4.21 -2.76 -7.27
CA GLN A 81 -4.74 -1.45 -7.61
C GLN A 81 -5.61 -0.97 -6.46
N HIS A 82 -5.43 0.29 -6.10
CA HIS A 82 -6.25 1.02 -5.15
C HIS A 82 -6.92 2.17 -5.88
N ARG A 83 -8.15 2.47 -5.48
CA ARG A 83 -8.96 3.55 -6.02
C ARG A 83 -9.75 4.20 -4.90
N CYS A 84 -9.67 5.52 -4.78
CA CYS A 84 -10.62 6.26 -3.98
C CYS A 84 -11.94 6.43 -4.76
N THR A 85 -13.04 5.87 -4.24
CA THR A 85 -14.34 5.82 -4.94
C THR A 85 -15.18 7.08 -4.76
N ASN A 86 -14.89 7.89 -3.73
CA ASN A 86 -15.56 9.15 -3.43
C ASN A 86 -14.67 10.40 -3.65
N CYS A 87 -13.41 10.24 -4.06
CA CYS A 87 -12.52 11.34 -4.40
C CYS A 87 -12.78 11.88 -5.82
N PRO A 88 -12.54 13.19 -6.07
CA PRO A 88 -12.53 13.73 -7.42
C PRO A 88 -11.32 13.22 -8.22
N GLY A 89 -11.45 13.12 -9.56
CA GLY A 89 -10.36 12.73 -10.44
C GLY A 89 -10.13 11.21 -10.57
N SER A 90 -8.99 10.82 -11.13
CA SER A 90 -8.50 9.43 -11.14
C SER A 90 -7.55 9.22 -9.95
N ALA A 91 -8.11 9.29 -8.74
CA ALA A 91 -7.39 9.02 -7.49
C ALA A 91 -7.11 7.52 -7.38
N ASP A 92 -6.17 7.05 -8.21
CA ASP A 92 -5.81 5.65 -8.39
C ASP A 92 -4.31 5.47 -8.19
N TRP A 93 -3.92 4.44 -7.45
CA TRP A 93 -2.52 4.04 -7.37
C TRP A 93 -2.37 2.52 -7.46
N ILE A 94 -1.17 2.09 -7.82
CA ILE A 94 -0.85 0.68 -7.96
C ILE A 94 0.40 0.37 -7.15
N GLU A 95 0.30 -0.63 -6.29
CA GLU A 95 1.39 -1.12 -5.48
C GLU A 95 1.80 -2.53 -5.90
N TRP A 96 3.10 -2.81 -5.72
CA TRP A 96 3.64 -4.16 -5.82
C TRP A 96 4.18 -4.58 -4.47
N VAL A 97 3.55 -5.59 -3.87
CA VAL A 97 3.89 -6.06 -2.53
C VAL A 97 4.49 -7.46 -2.59
N LYS A 98 5.68 -7.62 -2.01
CA LYS A 98 6.29 -8.93 -1.80
C LYS A 98 5.84 -9.48 -0.45
N LEU A 99 5.15 -10.62 -0.47
CA LEU A 99 4.73 -11.33 0.75
C LEU A 99 5.93 -11.67 1.64
N GLY A 100 5.81 -11.38 2.94
CA GLY A 100 6.87 -11.59 3.94
C GLY A 100 8.01 -10.56 3.88
N PHE A 101 7.89 -9.58 3.00
CA PHE A 101 8.76 -8.42 2.89
C PHE A 101 7.88 -7.18 3.03
N PHE A 102 7.93 -6.25 2.09
CA PHE A 102 7.08 -5.05 2.03
C PHE A 102 6.77 -4.68 0.57
N MET A 103 6.22 -3.49 0.37
CA MET A 103 6.08 -2.86 -0.94
C MET A 103 7.45 -2.65 -1.61
N VAL A 104 7.57 -3.04 -2.88
CA VAL A 104 8.81 -2.93 -3.66
C VAL A 104 8.73 -1.88 -4.77
N LYS A 105 7.51 -1.53 -5.19
CA LYS A 105 7.21 -0.51 -6.20
C LYS A 105 5.83 0.07 -5.95
N TRP A 106 5.67 1.35 -6.21
CA TRP A 106 4.41 2.09 -6.16
C TRP A 106 4.34 3.01 -7.37
N VAL A 107 3.18 3.09 -8.01
CA VAL A 107 2.87 4.03 -9.08
C VAL A 107 1.65 4.81 -8.65
N ASP A 108 1.83 6.11 -8.46
CA ASP A 108 0.79 7.03 -8.09
C ASP A 108 0.26 7.75 -9.33
N ASN A 109 -1.04 7.65 -9.57
CA ASN A 109 -1.72 8.33 -10.68
C ASN A 109 -2.65 9.44 -10.16
N TRP A 110 -2.58 9.77 -8.87
CA TRP A 110 -3.41 10.80 -8.25
C TRP A 110 -2.97 12.18 -8.74
N ASP A 111 -3.75 12.75 -9.66
CA ASP A 111 -3.55 14.08 -10.28
C ASP A 111 -2.17 14.34 -10.92
N ASP A 112 -1.28 13.34 -10.91
CA ASP A 112 0.06 13.38 -11.46
C ASP A 112 0.05 13.00 -12.96
N ASN A 113 0.51 13.92 -13.80
CA ASN A 113 0.72 13.67 -15.22
C ASN A 113 2.12 14.14 -15.67
N PRO A 114 3.08 13.21 -15.91
CA PRO A 114 2.92 11.75 -15.87
C PRO A 114 2.84 11.19 -14.43
N PRO A 115 2.32 9.97 -14.24
CA PRO A 115 2.29 9.28 -12.95
C PRO A 115 3.66 9.22 -12.28
N VAL A 116 3.70 9.44 -10.96
CA VAL A 116 4.93 9.32 -10.19
C VAL A 116 5.20 7.85 -9.87
N THR A 117 6.43 7.40 -10.04
CA THR A 117 6.82 6.00 -9.78
C THR A 117 7.91 5.93 -8.72
N TYR A 118 7.61 5.25 -7.62
CA TYR A 118 8.55 4.93 -6.55
C TYR A 118 9.04 3.49 -6.70
N ARG A 119 10.34 3.28 -6.49
CA ARG A 119 11.00 1.96 -6.62
C ARG A 119 11.96 1.75 -5.48
N LEU A 120 11.95 0.56 -4.89
CA LEU A 120 12.94 0.19 -3.88
C LEU A 120 14.34 0.21 -4.51
N THR A 121 15.22 1.04 -3.95
CA THR A 121 16.58 1.26 -4.49
C THR A 121 17.63 0.41 -3.80
N LYS A 122 17.46 0.16 -2.50
CA LYS A 122 18.34 -0.67 -1.69
C LYS A 122 17.56 -1.24 -0.51
N TRP A 123 18.02 -2.37 0.00
CA TRP A 123 17.61 -2.92 1.29
C TRP A 123 18.81 -3.66 1.89
N THR A 124 18.83 -3.81 3.20
CA THR A 124 19.88 -4.53 3.92
C THR A 124 19.23 -5.67 4.68
N ASP A 125 19.84 -6.85 4.60
CA ASP A 125 19.56 -8.00 5.48
C ASP A 125 19.93 -7.69 6.94
#